data_AF-A0A4P5X746-F1
#
_entry.id   AF-A0A4P5X746-F1
#
_cell.length_a   1.000
_cell.length_b   1.000
_cell.length_c   1.000
_cell.angle_alpha   90.00
_cell.angle_beta   90.00
_cell.angle_gamma   90.00
#
_symmetry.space_group_name_H-M   'P 1'
#
loop_
_entity.id
_entity.type
_entity.pdbx_description
1 polymer ?
#
loop_
_entity_poly.entity_id
_entity_poly.type
_entity_poly.pdbx_seq_one_letter_code
_entity_poly.pdbx_strand_id
1 'polypeptide(L)' 'MLIEPLLAVVLAQLAGRVPGIFFGLPLLALASLIFAATHHEDPAAIGYAAVHWMVWLGGMLGAVLAVVLLLGWFA' A
#
# COMPACT_ATOMS: atom_id res chain seq x y z
N MET A 1 -16.74 18.83 -21.37
CA MET A 1 -16.17 17.47 -21.51
C MET A 1 -14.63 17.43 -21.65
N LEU A 2 -13.91 18.53 -21.89
CA LEU A 2 -12.44 18.52 -22.05
C LEU A 2 -11.62 18.70 -20.75
N ILE A 3 -12.27 18.96 -19.61
CA ILE A 3 -11.59 19.27 -18.32
C ILE A 3 -11.21 17.99 -17.56
N GLU A 4 -12.05 16.96 -17.61
CA GLU A 4 -11.82 15.66 -16.96
C GLU A 4 -10.53 14.94 -17.38
N PRO A 5 -10.19 14.84 -18.69
CA PRO A 5 -8.95 14.18 -19.08
C PRO A 5 -7.71 14.97 -18.66
N LEU A 6 -7.78 16.30 -18.61
CA LEU A 6 -6.67 17.15 -18.19
C LEU A 6 -6.34 16.94 -16.71
N LEU A 7 -7.37 16.89 -15.86
CA LEU A 7 -7.20 16.62 -14.43
C LEU A 7 -6.57 15.24 -14.20
N ALA A 8 -7.06 14.21 -14.90
CA ALA A 8 -6.53 12.86 -14.79
C ALA A 8 -5.03 12.79 -15.19
N VAL A 9 -4.65 13.49 -16.27
CA VAL A 9 -3.25 13.57 -16.72
C VAL A 9 -2.38 14.28 -15.70
N VAL A 10 -2.84 15.41 -15.13
CA VAL A 10 -2.09 16.15 -14.11
C VAL A 10 -1.90 15.32 -12.85
N LEU A 11 -2.94 14.62 -12.40
CA LEU A 11 -2.86 13.72 -11.24
C LEU A 11 -1.92 12.54 -11.49
N ALA A 12 -1.95 11.94 -12.68
CA ALA A 12 -1.05 10.86 -13.04
C ALA A 12 0.42 11.30 -13.09
N GLN A 13 0.69 12.49 -13.64
CA GLN A 13 2.03 13.07 -13.68
C GLN A 13 2.53 13.41 -12.27
N LEU A 14 1.66 13.92 -11.40
CA LEU A 14 2.00 14.19 -10.01
C LEU A 14 2.28 12.88 -9.24
N ALA A 15 1.43 11.86 -9.44
CA ALA A 15 1.61 10.53 -8.85
C ALA A 15 2.92 9.88 -9.31
N GLY A 16 3.30 10.04 -10.58
CA GLY A 16 4.58 9.52 -11.10
C GLY A 16 5.83 10.19 -10.52
N ARG A 17 5.70 11.35 -9.87
CA ARG A 17 6.81 12.06 -9.21
C ARG A 17 6.92 11.76 -7.72
N VAL A 18 5.85 11.27 -7.09
CA VAL A 18 5.84 10.96 -5.67
C VAL A 18 6.29 9.51 -5.49
N PRO A 19 7.30 9.24 -4.65
CA PRO A 19 7.72 7.88 -4.37
C PRO A 19 6.53 7.02 -3.92
N GLY A 20 6.37 5.85 -4.54
CA GLY A 20 5.20 4.99 -4.33
C GLY A 20 4.95 4.62 -2.87
N ILE A 21 5.98 4.66 -2.02
CA ILE A 21 5.88 4.40 -0.57
C ILE A 21 4.90 5.36 0.15
N PHE A 22 4.76 6.60 -0.33
CA PHE A 22 3.87 7.59 0.28
C PHE A 22 2.38 7.31 0.02
N PHE A 23 2.07 6.53 -1.02
CA PHE A 23 0.71 6.04 -1.26
C PHE A 23 0.55 4.60 -0.76
N GLY A 24 1.55 3.76 -0.97
CA GLY A 24 1.53 2.35 -0.63
C GLY A 24 1.42 2.09 0.87
N LEU A 25 2.22 2.75 1.72
CA LEU A 25 2.17 2.50 3.16
C LEU A 25 0.85 2.93 3.80
N PRO A 26 0.29 4.13 3.52
CA PRO A 26 -1.03 4.49 4.03
C PRO A 26 -2.13 3.54 3.56
N LEU A 27 -2.10 3.12 2.29
CA LEU A 27 -3.09 2.16 1.76
C LEU A 27 -2.96 0.79 2.41
N LEU A 28 -1.74 0.31 2.66
CA LEU A 28 -1.47 -0.93 3.37
C LEU A 28 -2.02 -0.89 4.79
N ALA A 29 -1.76 0.21 5.51
CA ALA A 29 -2.26 0.41 6.86
C ALA A 29 -3.79 0.45 6.89
N LEU A 30 -4.40 1.20 5.96
CA LEU A 30 -5.86 1.31 5.84
C LEU A 30 -6.50 -0.04 5.50
N ALA A 31 -5.95 -0.78 4.54
CA ALA A 31 -6.44 -2.10 4.17
C ALA A 31 -6.37 -3.09 5.34
N SER A 32 -5.26 -3.08 6.09
CA SER A 32 -5.07 -3.93 7.27
C SER A 32 -6.06 -3.57 8.39
N LEU A 33 -6.31 -2.27 8.59
CA LEU A 33 -7.29 -1.79 9.57
C LEU A 33 -8.71 -2.20 9.20
N ILE A 34 -9.13 -1.98 7.95
CA ILE A 34 -10.46 -2.36 7.47
C ILE A 34 -10.65 -3.87 7.58
N PHE A 35 -9.64 -4.66 7.19
CA PHE A 35 -9.68 -6.11 7.31
C PHE A 35 -9.83 -6.56 8.77
N ALA A 36 -9.06 -5.97 9.69
CA ALA A 36 -9.16 -6.29 11.11
C ALA A 36 -10.52 -5.92 11.71
N ALA A 37 -11.04 -4.74 11.36
CA ALA A 37 -12.30 -4.19 11.85
C ALA A 37 -13.53 -4.97 11.37
N THR A 38 -13.45 -5.67 10.24
CA THR A 38 -14.55 -6.54 9.77
C THR A 38 -14.54 -7.92 10.43
N HIS A 39 -13.45 -8.30 11.08
CA HIS A 39 -13.27 -9.63 11.70
C HIS A 39 -13.38 -9.63 13.23
N HIS A 40 -13.14 -8.48 13.87
CA HIS A 40 -13.13 -8.36 15.33
C HIS A 40 -14.05 -7.23 15.77
N GLU A 41 -14.75 -7.42 16.88
CA GLU A 41 -15.61 -6.40 17.50
C GLU A 41 -14.90 -5.63 18.62
N ASP A 42 -13.91 -6.26 19.27
CA ASP A 42 -13.11 -5.65 20.33
C ASP A 42 -12.04 -4.69 19.76
N PRO A 43 -12.02 -3.40 20.17
CA PRO A 43 -11.04 -2.43 19.69
C PRO A 43 -9.58 -2.85 19.91
N ALA A 44 -9.27 -3.55 21.01
CA ALA A 44 -7.90 -4.01 21.27
C ALA A 44 -7.49 -5.11 20.29
N ALA A 45 -8.38 -6.08 20.05
CA ALA A 45 -8.18 -7.12 19.04
C ALA A 45 -8.05 -6.55 17.61
N ILE A 46 -8.84 -5.54 17.24
CA ILE A 46 -8.73 -4.85 15.95
C ILE A 46 -7.33 -4.24 15.79
N GLY A 47 -6.85 -3.49 16.79
CA GLY A 47 -5.54 -2.85 16.73
C GLY A 47 -4.41 -3.86 16.57
N TYR A 48 -4.43 -4.94 17.34
CA TYR A 48 -3.44 -6.01 17.24
C TYR A 48 -3.47 -6.68 15.86
N ALA A 49 -4.66 -7.06 15.39
CA ALA A 49 -4.82 -7.70 14.09
C ALA A 49 -4.38 -6.77 12.94
N ALA A 50 -4.72 -5.48 12.99
CA ALA A 50 -4.32 -4.50 11.98
C ALA A 50 -2.80 -4.39 11.87
N VAL A 51 -2.08 -4.33 13.00
CA VAL A 51 -0.61 -4.31 13.01
C VAL A 51 -0.04 -5.64 12.49
N HIS A 52 -0.60 -6.77 12.92
CA HIS A 52 -0.17 -8.09 12.45
C HIS A 52 -0.28 -8.22 10.92
N TRP A 53 -1.44 -7.84 10.36
CA TRP A 53 -1.66 -7.86 8.91
C TRP A 53 -0.79 -6.87 8.16
N MET A 54 -0.59 -5.67 8.69
CA MET A 54 0.31 -4.69 8.10
C MET A 54 1.75 -5.21 8.01
N VAL A 55 2.25 -5.85 9.07
CA VAL A 55 3.59 -6.47 9.09
C VAL A 55 3.66 -7.64 8.11
N TRP A 56 2.65 -8.51 8.10
CA TRP A 56 2.64 -9.70 7.24
C TRP A 56 2.59 -9.32 5.76
N LEU A 57 1.63 -8.47 5.37
CA LEU A 57 1.48 -7.99 4.00
C LEU A 57 2.68 -7.14 3.57
N GLY A 58 3.12 -6.22 4.42
CA GLY A 58 4.31 -5.39 4.15
C GLY A 58 5.56 -6.24 3.97
N GLY A 59 5.74 -7.27 4.80
CA GLY A 59 6.83 -8.22 4.70
C GLY A 59 6.81 -9.01 3.38
N MET A 60 5.67 -9.54 2.97
CA MET A 60 5.52 -10.24 1.69
C MET A 60 5.83 -9.33 0.50
N LEU A 61 5.26 -8.13 0.47
CA LEU A 61 5.50 -7.14 -0.59
C LEU A 61 6.98 -6.74 -0.64
N GLY A 62 7.59 -6.48 0.52
CA GLY A 62 9.01 -6.14 0.63
C GLY A 62 9.94 -7.28 0.19
N ALA A 63 9.62 -8.52 0.56
CA ALA A 63 10.37 -9.69 0.13
C ALA A 63 10.31 -9.89 -1.39
N VAL A 64 9.12 -9.79 -1.99
CA VAL A 64 8.95 -9.85 -3.45
C VAL A 64 9.75 -8.74 -4.13
N LEU A 65 9.66 -7.50 -3.64
CA LEU A 65 10.44 -6.39 -4.17
C LEU A 65 11.94 -6.66 -4.09
N ALA A 66 12.44 -7.15 -2.95
CA ALA A 66 13.84 -7.49 -2.77
C ALA A 66 14.31 -8.56 -3.76
N VAL A 67 13.50 -9.60 -4.00
CA VAL A 67 13.79 -10.65 -4.99
C VAL A 67 13.84 -10.05 -6.40
N VAL A 68 12.87 -9.22 -6.78
CA VAL A 68 12.84 -8.58 -8.10
C VAL A 68 14.06 -7.68 -8.31
N LEU A 69 14.43 -6.88 -7.30
CA LEU A 69 15.63 -6.04 -7.35
C LEU A 69 16.92 -6.86 -7.46
N LEU A 70 17.01 -7.96 -6.72
CA LEU A 70 18.16 -8.88 -6.81
C LEU A 70 18.28 -9.49 -8.19
N LEU A 71 17.17 -9.98 -8.77
CA LEU A 71 17.18 -10.52 -10.13
C LEU A 71 17.55 -9.45 -11.17
N GLY A 72 17.01 -8.23 -11.03
CA GLY A 72 17.35 -7.11 -11.90
C GLY A 72 18.80 -6.65 -11.76
N TRP A 73 19.45 -6.89 -10.62
CA TRP A 73 20.88 -6.62 -10.44
C TRP A 73 21.78 -7.57 -11.25
N PHE A 74 21.29 -8.78 -11.54
CA PHE A 74 22.02 -9.78 -12.32
C PHE A 74 21.67 -9.79 -13.83
N ALA A 75 20.70 -8.99 -14.26
CA ALA A 75 20.24 -8.88 -15.65
C ALA A 75 21.03 -7.82 -16.43
#